data_AF-A0A832NA22-F1
#
_entry.id   AF-A0A832NA22-F1
#
_cell.length_a   1.000
_cell.length_b   1.000
_cell.length_c   1.000
_cell.angle_alpha   90.00
_cell.angle_beta   90.00
_cell.angle_gamma   90.00
#
_symmetry.space_group_name_H-M   'P 1'
#
loop_
_entity.id
_entity.type
_entity.pdbx_description
1 polymer ?
#
loop_
_entity_poly.entity_id
_entity_poly.type
_entity_poly.pdbx_seq_one_letter_code
_entity_poly.pdbx_strand_id
1 'polypeptide(L)' 'MVTPKDNLLTALRGEEPYWLPCPLFDGSVVVVGHGLVEHCASGRDAWGVEWVLRDPKSGSFPVSHPLVGP' A
#
# COMPACT_ATOMS: atom_id res chain seq x y z
N MET A 1 -10.14 -2.83 15.40
CA MET A 1 -9.92 -3.83 14.33
C MET A 1 -8.68 -3.37 13.59
N VAL A 2 -7.65 -4.22 13.45
CA VAL A 2 -6.40 -3.87 12.77
C VAL A 2 -6.65 -3.87 11.27
N THR A 3 -6.31 -2.80 10.57
CA THR A 3 -6.48 -2.76 9.12
C THR A 3 -5.36 -3.56 8.43
N PRO A 4 -5.58 -4.07 7.21
CA PRO A 4 -4.51 -4.73 6.46
C PRO A 4 -3.26 -3.87 6.27
N LYS A 5 -3.43 -2.56 6.11
CA LYS A 5 -2.33 -1.60 6.09
C LYS A 5 -1.53 -1.60 7.39
N ASP A 6 -2.21 -1.46 8.53
CA ASP A 6 -1.54 -1.37 9.82
C ASP A 6 -0.75 -2.65 10.11
N ASN A 7 -1.34 -3.81 9.80
CA ASN A 7 -0.66 -5.10 9.95
C ASN A 7 0.58 -5.24 9.07
N LEU A 8 0.51 -4.79 7.81
CA LEU A 8 1.66 -4.79 6.90
C LEU A 8 2.77 -3.84 7.40
N LEU A 9 2.40 -2.65 7.86
CA LEU A 9 3.37 -1.67 8.38
C LEU A 9 4.07 -2.18 9.64
N THR A 10 3.38 -2.90 10.53
CA THR A 10 3.99 -3.59 11.68
C THR A 10 5.03 -4.60 11.21
N ALA A 11 4.69 -5.45 10.24
CA ALA A 11 5.64 -6.42 9.68
C ALA A 11 6.88 -5.75 9.06
N LEU A 12 6.69 -4.67 8.28
CA LEU A 12 7.78 -3.91 7.65
C LEU A 12 8.69 -3.20 8.66
N ARG A 13 8.20 -2.90 9.87
CA ARG A 13 8.99 -2.32 10.96
C ARG A 13 9.78 -3.35 11.77
N GLY A 14 9.63 -4.65 11.47
CA GLY A 14 10.24 -5.73 12.25
C GLY A 14 9.54 -6.01 13.57
N GLU A 15 8.32 -5.49 13.76
CA GLU A 15 7.45 -5.80 14.89
C GLU A 15 6.62 -7.06 14.59
N GLU A 16 6.12 -7.76 15.63
CA GLU A 16 5.29 -8.95 15.45
C GLU A 16 3.90 -8.57 14.88
N PRO A 17 3.56 -8.97 13.64
CA PRO A 17 2.27 -8.65 13.04
C PRO A 17 1.18 -9.61 13.54
N TYR A 18 -0.08 -9.18 13.47
CA TYR A 18 -1.25 -9.98 13.82
C TYR A 18 -1.45 -11.19 12.89
N TRP A 19 -0.93 -11.09 11.66
CA TRP A 19 -0.86 -12.18 10.68
C TRP A 19 0.26 -11.90 9.66
N LEU A 20 0.85 -12.94 9.08
CA LEU A 20 1.90 -12.81 8.08
C LEU A 20 1.31 -12.73 6.67
N PRO A 21 1.61 -11.69 5.86
CA PRO A 21 1.32 -11.70 4.44
C PRO A 21 2.24 -12.73 3.76
N CYS A 22 1.75 -13.97 3.61
CA CYS A 22 2.48 -15.04 2.92
C CYS A 22 2.11 -15.06 1.43
N PRO A 23 3.03 -14.74 0.51
CA PRO A 23 2.87 -15.09 -0.89
C PRO A 23 3.08 -16.61 -1.02
N LEU A 24 1.99 -17.36 -1.23
CA LEU A 24 2.06 -18.80 -1.52
C LEU A 24 2.15 -19.01 -3.04
N PHE A 25 3.20 -19.73 -3.47
CA PHE A 25 3.55 -19.99 -4.87
C PHE A 25 2.74 -21.11 -5.54
N ASP A 26 1.83 -21.75 -4.82
CA ASP A 26 1.07 -22.94 -5.25
C ASP A 26 -0.32 -22.61 -5.83
N GLY A 27 -0.65 -21.33 -6.00
CA GLY A 27 -1.97 -20.90 -6.48
C GLY A 27 -3.04 -20.85 -5.39
N SER A 28 -2.70 -21.11 -4.12
CA SER A 28 -3.59 -20.98 -2.95
C SER A 28 -3.77 -19.53 -2.48
N VAL A 29 -3.65 -18.56 -3.38
CA VAL A 29 -3.70 -17.13 -3.05
C VAL A 29 -5.13 -16.72 -2.74
N VAL A 30 -5.39 -16.38 -1.47
CA VAL A 30 -6.58 -15.63 -1.09
C VAL A 30 -6.25 -14.15 -1.22
N VAL A 31 -6.82 -13.48 -2.23
CA VAL A 31 -6.72 -12.03 -2.38
C VAL A 31 -7.55 -11.38 -1.28
N VAL A 32 -6.88 -10.80 -0.28
CA VAL A 32 -7.53 -9.99 0.74
C VAL A 32 -7.74 -8.58 0.17
N GLY A 33 -8.95 -8.31 -0.31
CA GLY A 33 -9.35 -6.96 -0.70
C GLY A 33 -9.45 -6.06 0.53
N HIS A 34 -8.61 -5.03 0.62
CA HIS A 34 -8.51 -4.17 1.81
C HIS A 34 -9.26 -2.83 1.69
N GLY A 35 -9.96 -2.58 0.59
CA GLY A 35 -10.77 -1.36 0.39
C GLY A 35 -9.97 -0.05 0.41
N LEU A 36 -8.63 -0.14 0.39
CA LEU A 36 -7.74 1.02 0.44
C LEU A 36 -7.54 1.55 -0.97
N VAL A 37 -7.52 2.88 -1.08
CA VAL A 37 -7.14 3.56 -2.32
C VAL A 37 -5.61 3.57 -2.38
N GLU A 38 -5.04 2.83 -3.33
CA GLU A 38 -3.58 2.74 -3.54
C GLU A 38 -3.07 3.68 -4.65
N HIS A 39 -3.99 4.37 -5.32
CA HIS A 39 -3.71 5.30 -6.39
C HIS A 39 -4.85 6.31 -6.50
N CYS A 40 -4.52 7.58 -6.66
CA CYS A 40 -5.48 8.64 -6.93
C CYS A 40 -4.94 9.63 -7.95
N ALA A 41 -5.83 10.33 -8.67
CA ALA A 41 -5.46 11.33 -9.68
C ALA A 41 -4.69 12.51 -9.06
N SER A 42 -4.98 12.86 -7.82
CA SER A 42 -4.29 13.91 -7.08
C SER A 42 -4.56 13.78 -5.58
N GLY A 43 -3.57 14.09 -4.75
CA GLY A 43 -3.66 14.07 -3.30
C GLY A 43 -3.03 12.83 -2.68
N ARG A 44 -3.43 12.52 -1.46
CA ARG A 44 -2.81 11.47 -0.66
C ARG A 44 -3.61 10.17 -0.69
N ASP A 45 -2.93 9.06 -0.94
CA ASP A 45 -3.56 7.74 -0.92
C ASP A 45 -3.61 7.15 0.50
N ALA A 46 -4.20 5.96 0.62
CA ALA A 46 -4.34 5.29 1.90
C ALA A 46 -3.00 4.82 2.48
N TRP A 47 -1.95 4.65 1.67
CA TRP A 47 -0.59 4.32 2.11
C TRP A 47 0.19 5.56 2.55
N GLY A 48 -0.34 6.74 2.26
CA GLY A 48 0.25 8.02 2.60
C GLY A 48 1.16 8.58 1.52
N VAL A 49 1.14 7.99 0.32
CA VAL A 49 1.86 8.47 -0.88
C VAL A 49 1.13 9.68 -1.43
N GLU A 50 1.90 10.72 -1.76
CA GLU A 50 1.37 11.91 -2.43
C GLU A 50 1.42 11.70 -3.94
N TRP A 51 0.28 11.92 -4.60
CA TRP A 51 0.09 11.79 -6.04
C TRP A 51 -0.22 13.15 -6.66
N VAL A 52 0.40 13.43 -7.81
CA VAL A 52 0.15 14.64 -8.59
C VAL A 52 -0.19 14.29 -10.03
N LEU A 53 -1.26 14.88 -10.56
CA LEU A 53 -1.63 14.78 -11.96
C LEU A 53 -0.65 15.60 -12.80
N ARG A 54 0.18 14.96 -13.65
CA ARG A 54 1.12 15.69 -14.51
C ARG A 54 0.39 16.44 -15.61
N ASP A 55 -0.43 15.69 -16.32
CA ASP A 55 -1.31 16.14 -17.38
C ASP A 55 -2.39 15.05 -17.61
N PRO A 56 -3.53 15.39 -18.22
CA PRO A 56 -4.64 14.44 -18.40
C PRO A 56 -4.31 13.22 -19.27
N LYS A 57 -3.24 13.26 -20.08
CA LYS A 57 -2.83 12.13 -20.94
C LYS A 57 -1.83 11.21 -20.26
N SER A 58 -0.97 11.75 -19.40
CA SER A 58 0.06 10.97 -18.69
C SER A 58 -0.41 10.42 -17.34
N GLY A 59 -1.51 10.92 -16.80
CA GLY A 59 -2.02 10.48 -15.50
C GLY A 59 -1.23 11.01 -14.31
N SER A 60 -1.48 10.41 -13.14
CA SER A 60 -0.89 10.78 -11.86
C SER A 60 0.38 9.98 -11.56
N PHE A 61 1.34 10.63 -10.90
CA PHE A 61 2.61 10.02 -10.50
C PHE A 61 2.90 10.31 -9.02
N PRO A 62 3.62 9.40 -8.34
CA PRO A 62 3.96 9.58 -6.94
C PRO A 62 5.09 10.62 -6.82
N VAL A 63 4.92 11.61 -5.95
CA VAL A 63 5.92 12.67 -5.71
C VAL A 63 6.61 12.53 -4.35
N SER A 64 5.99 11.82 -3.42
CA SER A 64 6.55 11.55 -2.10
C SER A 64 6.01 10.23 -1.56
N HIS A 65 6.89 9.43 -0.95
CA HIS A 65 6.53 8.17 -0.32
C HIS A 65 6.94 8.20 1.16
N PRO A 66 6.07 7.75 2.09
CA PRO A 66 6.39 7.78 3.53
C PRO A 66 7.47 6.77 3.95
N LEU A 67 7.69 5.73 3.14
CA LEU A 67 8.83 4.82 3.29
C LEU A 67 10.02 5.36 2.51
N VAL A 68 11.14 5.61 3.20
CA VAL A 68 12.32 6.33 2.67
C VAL A 68 13.47 5.37 2.29
N GLY A 69 13.26 4.06 2.41
CA GLY A 69 14.26 3.04 2.07
C GLY A 69 13.70 1.62 2.14
N PRO A 70 14.45 0.62 1.63
CA PRO A 70 14.13 -0.80 1.81
C PRO A 70 14.20 -1.22 3.28
#